data_AF-A0A1V1P9S8-F1
#
_entry.id   AF-A0A1V1P9S8-F1
#
_cell.length_a   1.000
_cell.length_b   1.000
_cell.length_c   1.000
_cell.angle_alpha   90.00
_cell.angle_beta   90.00
_cell.angle_gamma   90.00
#
_symmetry.space_group_name_H-M   'P 1'
#
loop_
_entity.id
_entity.type
_entity.pdbx_description
1 polymer ?
#
loop_
_entity_poly.entity_id
_entity_poly.type
_entity_poly.pdbx_seq_one_letter_code
_entity_poly.pdbx_strand_id
1 'polypeptide(L)'
;MEIRKAQLRFFQSQMRGAYYDYVEKLQEPRFIDKIKDSFQSITMRLGSILCPDHVPIIKRPLTWVPVPVCLLLICLFYLLMMDQPLLDQSYQIARSSNIPIKTIDIHGNERAFAPSNDDQPVYRAFGAGLWQGKQQLIQQESIDIVPAHLYPDSQANTLETWKKMNAFSFYYQTAKWCYLTYASYESRLTFTNRFWKNQLQIINALLADYQENAYKNESDKIIISNSLHNVQSILNQSDHFHLTKRQHRHIRDEAFRLMNHFNR
;
A
#
# COMPACT_ATOMS: atom_id res chain seq x y z
N MET A 1 8.96 17.33 36.12
CA MET A 1 8.80 18.50 35.22
C MET A 1 9.70 18.40 33.99
N GLU A 2 10.95 17.96 34.13
CA GLU A 2 11.93 17.75 33.03
C GLU A 2 11.46 16.79 31.92
N ILE A 3 10.80 15.69 32.27
CA ILE A 3 10.30 14.70 31.29
C ILE A 3 9.27 15.31 30.31
N ARG A 4 8.38 16.19 30.81
CA ARG A 4 7.40 16.88 29.95
C ARG A 4 8.07 17.88 29.01
N LYS A 5 9.16 18.53 29.43
CA LYS A 5 9.95 19.41 28.56
C LYS A 5 10.68 18.62 27.47
N ALA A 6 11.22 17.45 27.80
CA ALA A 6 11.86 16.56 26.83
C ALA A 6 10.87 16.02 25.79
N GLN A 7 9.68 15.61 26.22
CA GLN A 7 8.59 15.22 25.32
C GLN A 7 8.17 16.37 24.40
N LEU A 8 8.01 17.58 24.94
CA LEU A 8 7.65 18.75 24.15
C LEU A 8 8.71 19.07 23.09
N ARG A 9 10.01 18.99 23.44
CA ARG A 9 11.13 19.19 22.50
C ARG A 9 11.18 18.11 21.42
N PHE A 10 10.88 16.86 21.79
CA PHE A 10 10.77 15.75 20.82
C PHE A 10 9.63 15.99 19.83
N PHE A 11 8.44 16.36 20.30
CA PHE A 11 7.32 16.70 19.42
C PHE A 11 7.62 17.91 18.53
N GLN A 12 8.26 18.96 19.08
CA GLN A 12 8.69 20.13 18.30
C GLN A 12 9.71 19.76 17.22
N SER A 13 10.64 18.84 17.52
CA SER A 13 11.62 18.34 16.55
C SER A 13 10.96 17.54 15.42
N GLN A 14 9.99 16.68 15.75
CA GLN A 14 9.25 15.87 14.78
C GLN A 14 8.39 16.75 13.87
N MET A 15 7.70 17.76 14.43
CA MET A 15 6.94 18.73 13.63
C MET A 15 7.84 19.57 12.72
N ARG A 16 9.07 19.89 13.17
CA ARG A 16 10.02 20.64 12.37
C ARG A 16 10.55 19.83 11.18
N GLY A 17 10.81 18.53 11.38
CA GLY A 17 11.16 17.61 10.29
C GLY A 17 10.03 17.47 9.26
N ALA A 18 8.81 17.21 9.73
CA ALA A 18 7.63 17.14 8.86
C ALA A 18 7.34 18.45 8.11
N TYR A 19 7.65 19.61 8.70
CA TYR A 19 7.54 20.90 8.04
C TYR A 19 8.56 21.06 6.91
N TYR A 20 9.81 20.63 7.09
CA TYR A 20 10.80 20.67 6.02
C TYR A 20 10.49 19.70 4.88
N ASP A 21 10.01 18.49 5.19
CA ASP A 21 9.54 17.53 4.19
C ASP A 21 8.33 18.08 3.40
N TYR A 22 7.46 18.84 4.07
CA TYR A 22 6.34 19.54 3.44
C TYR A 22 6.79 20.69 2.52
N VAL A 23 7.79 21.46 2.94
CA VAL A 23 8.40 22.53 2.13
C VAL A 23 9.11 21.96 0.91
N GLU A 24 9.75 20.80 1.02
CA GLU A 24 10.39 20.09 -0.09
C GLU A 24 9.34 19.57 -1.09
N LYS A 25 8.24 18.98 -0.61
CA LYS A 25 7.12 18.53 -1.46
C LYS A 25 6.34 19.67 -2.12
N LEU A 26 6.33 20.87 -1.52
CA LEU A 26 5.75 22.07 -2.12
C LEU A 26 6.48 22.52 -3.40
N GLN A 27 7.70 22.04 -3.68
CA GLN A 27 8.40 22.34 -4.93
C GLN A 27 7.91 21.50 -6.11
N GLU A 28 7.10 20.46 -5.88
CA GLU A 28 6.52 19.66 -6.95
C GLU A 28 5.24 20.32 -7.51
N PRO A 29 5.19 20.71 -8.80
CA PRO A 29 4.05 21.43 -9.36
C PRO A 29 2.74 20.62 -9.30
N ARG A 30 2.81 19.30 -9.39
CA ARG A 30 1.64 18.40 -9.29
C ARG A 30 1.05 18.29 -7.88
N PHE A 31 1.85 18.58 -6.85
CA PHE A 31 1.42 18.55 -5.45
C PHE A 31 0.63 19.81 -5.10
N ILE A 32 1.07 20.97 -5.61
CA ILE A 32 0.35 22.25 -5.45
C ILE A 32 -1.05 22.16 -6.08
N ASP A 33 -1.18 21.60 -7.28
CA ASP A 33 -2.48 21.49 -7.96
C ASP A 33 -3.45 20.56 -7.22
N LYS A 34 -2.98 19.38 -6.76
CA LYS A 34 -3.80 18.46 -5.95
C LYS A 34 -4.21 19.06 -4.60
N ILE A 35 -3.30 19.79 -3.95
CA ILE A 35 -3.63 20.52 -2.72
C ILE A 35 -4.68 21.56 -3.04
N LYS A 36 -4.51 22.37 -4.10
CA LYS A 36 -5.41 23.46 -4.47
C LYS A 36 -6.84 22.97 -4.74
N ASP A 37 -7.01 21.87 -5.47
CA ASP A 37 -8.32 21.30 -5.77
C ASP A 37 -9.00 20.74 -4.50
N SER A 38 -8.21 20.04 -3.67
CA SER A 38 -8.68 19.52 -2.38
C SER A 38 -9.02 20.66 -1.41
N PHE A 39 -8.21 21.73 -1.41
CA PHE A 39 -8.42 22.92 -0.61
C PHE A 39 -9.68 23.64 -1.06
N GLN A 40 -9.91 23.85 -2.35
CA GLN A 40 -11.13 24.50 -2.84
C GLN A 40 -12.40 23.74 -2.42
N SER A 41 -12.39 22.41 -2.54
CA SER A 41 -13.51 21.56 -2.11
C SER A 41 -13.76 21.65 -0.59
N ILE A 42 -12.69 21.60 0.21
CA ILE A 42 -12.76 21.65 1.68
C ILE A 42 -13.12 23.05 2.18
N THR A 43 -12.59 24.11 1.57
CA THR A 43 -12.84 25.52 1.93
C THR A 43 -14.26 25.93 1.60
N MET A 44 -14.84 25.43 0.50
CA MET A 44 -16.26 25.65 0.20
C MET A 44 -17.18 25.00 1.24
N ARG A 45 -16.84 23.80 1.73
CA ARG A 45 -17.63 23.12 2.77
C ARG A 45 -17.46 23.76 4.15
N LEU A 46 -16.23 24.10 4.54
CA LEU A 46 -15.92 24.69 5.86
C LEU A 46 -16.20 26.18 5.95
N GLY A 47 -16.22 26.92 4.83
CA GLY A 47 -16.57 28.34 4.79
C GLY A 47 -17.97 28.59 5.38
N SER A 48 -18.93 27.72 5.05
CA SER A 48 -20.29 27.79 5.60
C SER A 48 -20.39 27.49 7.11
N ILE A 49 -19.41 26.78 7.67
CA ILE A 49 -19.42 26.31 9.07
C ILE A 49 -18.57 27.23 9.97
N LEU A 50 -17.44 27.72 9.46
CA LEU A 50 -16.47 28.51 10.21
C LEU A 50 -16.62 30.03 10.02
N CYS A 51 -17.30 30.46 8.95
CA CYS A 51 -17.51 31.87 8.63
C CYS A 51 -18.97 32.12 8.19
N PRO A 52 -19.94 32.13 9.11
CA PRO A 52 -21.30 32.57 8.76
C PRO A 52 -21.23 34.02 8.24
N ASP A 53 -21.90 34.29 7.12
CA ASP A 53 -21.85 35.55 6.35
C ASP A 53 -22.26 36.80 7.16
N HIS A 54 -22.69 36.62 8.42
CA HIS A 54 -23.35 37.60 9.25
C HIS A 54 -22.37 38.30 10.23
N VAL A 55 -21.08 37.93 10.26
CA VAL A 55 -20.09 38.47 11.22
C VAL A 55 -19.00 39.28 10.52
N PRO A 56 -18.97 40.62 10.68
CA PRO A 56 -18.01 41.49 10.00
C PRO A 56 -16.56 41.19 10.39
N ILE A 57 -15.68 41.16 9.38
CA ILE A 57 -14.27 40.72 9.43
C ILE A 57 -13.42 41.50 10.45
N ILE A 58 -13.82 42.74 10.77
CA ILE A 58 -13.02 43.72 11.52
C ILE A 58 -12.98 43.44 13.04
N LYS A 59 -13.82 42.53 13.58
CA LYS A 59 -13.85 42.20 15.02
C LYS A 59 -13.27 40.83 15.39
N ARG A 60 -12.51 40.18 14.50
CA ARG A 60 -12.03 38.81 14.75
C ARG A 60 -10.67 38.83 15.47
N PRO A 61 -10.56 38.27 16.69
CA PRO A 61 -9.29 38.23 17.41
C PRO A 61 -8.31 37.28 16.69
N LEU A 62 -7.03 37.65 16.68
CA LEU A 62 -5.93 36.93 16.00
C LEU A 62 -5.81 35.44 16.41
N THR A 63 -6.42 35.07 17.54
CA THR A 63 -6.50 33.71 18.09
C THR A 63 -7.43 32.76 17.33
N TRP A 64 -8.22 33.25 16.37
CA TRP A 64 -9.14 32.43 15.55
C TRP A 64 -8.52 31.87 14.27
N VAL A 65 -7.35 32.35 13.85
CA VAL A 65 -6.61 31.82 12.68
C VAL A 65 -5.96 30.45 12.95
N PRO A 66 -5.36 30.14 14.12
CA PRO A 66 -4.69 28.85 14.32
C PRO A 66 -5.64 27.66 14.39
N VAL A 67 -6.90 27.81 14.84
CA VAL A 67 -7.83 26.67 14.99
C VAL A 67 -8.25 26.09 13.63
N PRO A 68 -8.69 26.89 12.64
CA PRO A 68 -8.94 26.41 11.28
C PRO A 68 -7.69 25.83 10.63
N VAL A 69 -6.52 26.44 10.83
CA VAL A 69 -5.25 25.92 10.26
C VAL A 69 -4.89 24.57 10.88
N CYS A 70 -5.02 24.40 12.20
CA CYS A 70 -4.80 23.11 12.86
C CYS A 70 -5.81 22.05 12.44
N LEU A 71 -7.10 22.40 12.32
CA LEU A 71 -8.12 21.49 11.81
C LEU A 71 -7.86 21.09 10.37
N LEU A 72 -7.41 22.03 9.54
CA LEU A 72 -7.09 21.78 8.13
C LEU A 72 -5.84 20.90 7.99
N LEU A 73 -4.81 21.12 8.82
CA LEU A 73 -3.66 20.23 8.90
C LEU A 73 -4.05 18.83 9.37
N ILE A 74 -4.89 18.71 10.40
CA ILE A 74 -5.44 17.42 10.85
C ILE A 74 -6.22 16.76 9.72
N CYS A 75 -7.09 17.49 9.02
CA CYS A 75 -7.83 16.96 7.87
C CYS A 75 -6.89 16.52 6.75
N LEU A 76 -5.88 17.30 6.38
CA LEU A 76 -4.89 16.92 5.37
C LEU A 76 -4.15 15.66 5.78
N PHE A 77 -3.57 15.62 6.98
CA PHE A 77 -2.81 14.46 7.45
C PHE A 77 -3.69 13.22 7.63
N TYR A 78 -4.93 13.38 8.10
CA TYR A 78 -5.84 12.27 8.36
C TYR A 78 -6.48 11.75 7.07
N LEU A 79 -6.90 12.62 6.15
CA LEU A 79 -7.51 12.22 4.88
C LEU A 79 -6.47 11.67 3.90
N LEU A 80 -5.30 12.32 3.74
CA LEU A 80 -4.25 11.80 2.84
C LEU A 80 -3.65 10.47 3.31
N MET A 81 -3.60 10.21 4.63
CA MET A 81 -3.15 8.92 5.15
C MET A 81 -4.23 7.82 5.02
N MET A 82 -5.52 8.20 4.96
CA MET A 82 -6.63 7.24 4.87
C MET A 82 -6.89 6.76 3.44
N ASP A 83 -6.63 7.59 2.41
CA ASP A 83 -6.91 7.25 1.00
C ASP A 83 -5.86 6.34 0.33
N GLN A 84 -4.77 5.98 1.03
CA GLN A 84 -3.82 5.02 0.46
C GLN A 84 -4.39 3.60 0.50
N PRO A 85 -4.31 2.83 -0.60
CA PRO A 85 -4.72 1.42 -0.60
C PRO A 85 -4.03 0.64 0.52
N LEU A 86 -4.77 -0.23 1.22
CA LEU A 86 -4.27 -1.03 2.35
C LEU A 86 -2.98 -1.80 2.03
N LEU A 87 -2.88 -2.29 0.79
CA LEU A 87 -1.70 -3.00 0.31
C LEU A 87 -0.49 -2.06 0.27
N ASP A 88 -0.62 -0.87 -0.31
CA ASP A 88 0.46 0.11 -0.37
C ASP A 88 0.87 0.59 1.03
N GLN A 89 -0.09 0.78 1.95
CA GLN A 89 0.22 1.05 3.37
C GLN A 89 1.07 -0.07 4.00
N SER A 90 0.78 -1.32 3.65
CA SER A 90 1.53 -2.47 4.19
C SER A 90 2.96 -2.52 3.66
N TYR A 91 3.19 -2.14 2.40
CA TYR A 91 4.53 -1.93 1.87
C TYR A 91 5.28 -0.83 2.62
N GLN A 92 4.64 0.31 2.88
CA GLN A 92 5.26 1.40 3.64
C GLN A 92 5.65 0.96 5.05
N ILE A 93 4.77 0.21 5.74
CA ILE A 93 5.08 -0.37 7.06
C ILE A 93 6.28 -1.30 6.96
N ALA A 94 6.32 -2.20 5.97
CA ALA A 94 7.44 -3.13 5.82
C ALA A 94 8.78 -2.44 5.54
N ARG A 95 8.76 -1.31 4.83
CA ARG A 95 9.95 -0.53 4.50
C ARG A 95 10.47 0.31 5.66
N SER A 96 9.57 0.82 6.51
CA SER A 96 9.93 1.61 7.68
C SER A 96 10.82 0.86 8.70
N SER A 97 10.98 -0.45 8.54
CA SER A 97 11.81 -1.31 9.40
C SER A 97 13.33 -1.05 9.31
N ASN A 98 13.82 -0.18 8.41
CA ASN A 98 15.24 0.20 8.24
C ASN A 98 16.24 -0.95 8.03
N ILE A 99 15.77 -2.13 7.61
CA ILE A 99 16.60 -3.32 7.38
C ILE A 99 16.54 -3.68 5.90
N PRO A 100 17.66 -4.09 5.28
CA PRO A 100 17.69 -4.48 3.88
C PRO A 100 16.75 -5.66 3.64
N ILE A 101 15.75 -5.44 2.79
CA ILE A 101 14.80 -6.48 2.43
C ILE A 101 15.46 -7.39 1.39
N LYS A 102 15.50 -8.68 1.69
CA LYS A 102 16.06 -9.68 0.77
C LYS A 102 15.22 -9.70 -0.50
N THR A 103 15.85 -9.37 -1.63
CA THR A 103 15.23 -9.54 -2.95
C THR A 103 14.96 -11.01 -3.18
N ILE A 104 13.74 -11.33 -3.61
CA ILE A 104 13.39 -12.71 -3.96
C ILE A 104 14.12 -13.05 -5.26
N ASP A 105 15.15 -13.91 -5.19
CA ASP A 105 15.67 -14.62 -6.35
C ASP A 105 14.74 -15.80 -6.61
N ILE A 106 13.63 -15.53 -7.28
CA ILE A 106 12.68 -16.55 -7.73
C ILE A 106 13.39 -17.30 -8.87
N HIS A 107 14.30 -18.20 -8.51
CA HIS A 107 15.11 -19.06 -9.38
C HIS A 107 15.66 -18.41 -10.66
N GLY A 108 16.84 -17.81 -10.55
CA GLY A 108 17.80 -17.69 -11.65
C GLY A 108 17.32 -16.77 -12.76
N ASN A 109 17.66 -15.48 -12.62
CA ASN A 109 17.62 -14.42 -13.63
C ASN A 109 16.44 -14.48 -14.62
N GLU A 110 15.55 -13.49 -14.49
CA GLU A 110 14.60 -13.09 -15.53
C GLU A 110 13.41 -14.04 -15.76
N ARG A 111 13.46 -15.33 -15.41
CA ARG A 111 12.35 -16.28 -15.65
C ARG A 111 11.07 -16.04 -14.87
N ALA A 112 11.14 -15.57 -13.62
CA ALA A 112 9.94 -15.24 -12.84
C ALA A 112 9.14 -14.04 -13.38
N PHE A 113 9.74 -13.30 -14.30
CA PHE A 113 9.12 -12.21 -15.04
C PHE A 113 9.25 -12.41 -16.55
N ALA A 114 9.65 -13.60 -17.03
CA ALA A 114 9.73 -13.89 -18.44
C ALA A 114 8.33 -14.24 -18.95
N PRO A 115 8.06 -14.12 -20.26
CA PRO A 115 6.85 -14.68 -20.84
C PRO A 115 6.79 -16.17 -20.48
N SER A 116 5.74 -16.59 -19.77
CA SER A 116 5.37 -18.00 -19.77
C SER A 116 4.97 -18.37 -21.20
N ASN A 117 5.11 -19.63 -21.59
CA ASN A 117 4.66 -20.09 -22.91
C ASN A 117 3.13 -19.93 -23.11
N ASP A 118 2.40 -19.53 -22.06
CA ASP A 118 0.97 -19.23 -22.06
C ASP A 118 0.76 -17.71 -21.98
N ASP A 119 0.47 -17.08 -23.13
CA ASP A 119 0.24 -15.64 -23.30
C ASP A 119 -1.07 -15.12 -22.62
N GLN A 120 -1.62 -15.90 -21.69
CA GLN A 120 -2.90 -15.64 -21.07
C GLN A 120 -2.82 -14.40 -20.16
N PRO A 121 -3.81 -13.49 -20.22
CA PRO A 121 -3.81 -12.25 -19.43
C PRO A 121 -3.66 -12.47 -17.92
N VAL A 122 -4.07 -13.63 -17.40
CA VAL A 122 -3.97 -14.01 -15.98
C VAL A 122 -2.51 -14.05 -15.52
N TYR A 123 -1.64 -14.77 -16.23
CA TYR A 123 -0.23 -14.90 -15.86
C TYR A 123 0.52 -13.59 -16.04
N ARG A 124 0.19 -12.82 -17.08
CA ARG A 124 0.74 -11.48 -17.30
C ARG A 124 0.37 -10.51 -16.18
N ALA A 125 -0.90 -10.48 -15.76
CA ALA A 125 -1.36 -9.67 -14.64
C ALA A 125 -0.66 -10.06 -13.33
N PHE A 126 -0.50 -11.37 -13.08
CA PHE A 126 0.20 -11.87 -11.91
C PHE A 126 1.69 -11.47 -11.92
N GLY A 127 2.40 -11.69 -13.03
CA GLY A 127 3.80 -11.27 -13.20
C GLY A 127 3.99 -9.76 -13.03
N ALA A 128 3.07 -8.96 -13.57
CA ALA A 128 3.06 -7.50 -13.41
C ALA A 128 2.89 -7.09 -11.94
N GLY A 129 2.05 -7.81 -11.18
CA GLY A 129 1.86 -7.58 -9.75
C GLY A 129 3.11 -7.94 -8.94
N LEU A 130 3.78 -9.06 -9.25
CA LEU A 130 5.06 -9.41 -8.63
C LEU A 130 6.12 -8.33 -8.90
N TRP A 131 6.18 -7.83 -10.14
CA TRP A 131 7.16 -6.83 -10.53
C TRP A 131 6.92 -5.51 -9.82
N GLN A 132 5.66 -5.05 -9.79
CA GLN A 132 5.30 -3.84 -9.05
C GLN A 132 5.60 -4.00 -7.55
N GLY A 133 5.30 -5.17 -6.99
CA GLY A 133 5.61 -5.48 -5.60
C GLY A 133 7.10 -5.40 -5.28
N LYS A 134 7.96 -5.93 -6.16
CA LYS A 134 9.42 -5.78 -6.08
C LYS A 134 9.82 -4.30 -6.02
N GLN A 135 9.36 -3.50 -6.98
CA GLN A 135 9.75 -2.10 -7.08
C GLN A 135 9.27 -1.26 -5.89
N GLN A 136 8.04 -1.48 -5.43
CA GLN A 136 7.49 -0.78 -4.26
C GLN A 136 8.30 -1.03 -3.00
N LEU A 137 8.85 -2.24 -2.84
CA LEU A 137 9.58 -2.68 -1.66
C LEU A 137 11.06 -2.27 -1.67
N ILE A 138 11.72 -2.39 -2.82
CA ILE A 138 13.18 -2.25 -2.95
C ILE A 138 13.61 -0.81 -3.29
N GLN A 139 12.78 -0.02 -3.98
CA GLN A 139 13.09 1.39 -4.32
C GLN A 139 14.53 1.59 -4.85
N GLN A 140 15.04 0.65 -5.63
CA GLN A 140 16.27 0.91 -6.36
C GLN A 140 15.94 1.95 -7.43
N GLU A 141 16.66 3.06 -7.42
CA GLU A 141 16.65 4.10 -8.47
C GLU A 141 17.12 3.58 -9.84
N SER A 142 17.42 2.27 -9.95
CA SER A 142 17.65 1.68 -11.26
C SER A 142 16.37 1.78 -12.06
N ILE A 143 16.50 2.38 -13.25
CA ILE A 143 15.47 2.41 -14.28
C ILE A 143 15.34 0.96 -14.78
N ASP A 144 14.79 0.07 -13.96
CA ASP A 144 14.37 -1.25 -14.42
C ASP A 144 13.19 -0.97 -15.36
N ILE A 145 13.47 -1.00 -16.66
CA ILE A 145 12.44 -0.86 -17.69
C ILE A 145 11.47 -2.01 -17.48
N VAL A 146 10.19 -1.68 -17.27
CA VAL A 146 9.11 -2.68 -17.17
C VAL A 146 9.14 -3.54 -18.44
N PRO A 147 9.27 -4.87 -18.33
CA PRO A 147 9.22 -5.74 -19.49
C PRO A 147 7.92 -5.57 -20.27
N ALA A 148 8.01 -5.46 -21.61
CA ALA A 148 6.88 -5.11 -22.47
C ALA A 148 5.70 -6.08 -22.36
N HIS A 149 5.95 -7.37 -22.14
CA HIS A 149 4.92 -8.40 -22.02
C HIS A 149 4.14 -8.34 -20.69
N LEU A 150 4.59 -7.56 -19.70
CA LEU A 150 3.84 -7.36 -18.46
C LEU A 150 2.75 -6.28 -18.59
N TYR A 151 2.76 -5.50 -19.66
CA TYR A 151 1.68 -4.56 -19.93
C TYR A 151 0.42 -5.30 -20.42
N PRO A 152 -0.78 -4.81 -20.07
CA PRO A 152 -2.02 -5.43 -20.51
C PRO A 152 -2.22 -5.35 -22.02
N ASP A 153 -1.72 -4.28 -22.65
CA ASP A 153 -1.72 -4.05 -24.08
C ASP A 153 -0.51 -3.18 -24.49
N SER A 154 -0.31 -3.00 -25.80
CA SER A 154 0.78 -2.19 -26.36
C SER A 154 0.61 -0.67 -26.16
N GLN A 155 -0.55 -0.22 -25.67
CA GLN A 155 -0.87 1.20 -25.45
C GLN A 155 -0.76 1.60 -23.97
N ALA A 156 -0.68 0.63 -23.06
CA ALA A 156 -0.61 0.87 -21.65
C ALA A 156 0.76 1.41 -21.25
N ASN A 157 0.76 2.59 -20.64
CA ASN A 157 1.98 3.25 -20.17
C ASN A 157 2.32 2.91 -18.71
N THR A 158 1.45 2.15 -18.01
CA THR A 158 1.63 1.82 -16.59
C THR A 158 1.05 0.44 -16.25
N LEU A 159 1.71 -0.32 -15.36
CA LEU A 159 1.17 -1.58 -14.83
C LEU A 159 -0.09 -1.39 -13.96
N GLU A 160 -0.32 -0.18 -13.45
CA GLU A 160 -1.50 0.18 -12.66
C GLU A 160 -2.82 0.03 -13.47
N THR A 161 -2.73 -0.04 -14.80
CA THR A 161 -3.88 -0.32 -15.66
C THR A 161 -4.53 -1.68 -15.35
N TRP A 162 -3.75 -2.67 -14.88
CA TRP A 162 -4.30 -3.96 -14.43
C TRP A 162 -5.31 -3.82 -13.30
N LYS A 163 -5.17 -2.82 -12.41
CA LYS A 163 -6.13 -2.57 -11.32
C LYS A 163 -7.51 -2.14 -11.83
N LYS A 164 -7.60 -1.62 -13.05
CA LYS A 164 -8.85 -1.16 -13.67
C LYS A 164 -9.58 -2.26 -14.43
N MET A 165 -8.92 -3.39 -14.67
CA MET A 165 -9.48 -4.53 -15.40
C MET A 165 -10.03 -5.54 -14.40
N ASN A 166 -11.34 -5.45 -14.06
CA ASN A 166 -11.96 -6.24 -12.99
C ASN A 166 -11.61 -7.74 -13.02
N ALA A 167 -11.63 -8.36 -14.21
CA ALA A 167 -11.32 -9.80 -14.37
C ALA A 167 -9.89 -10.20 -13.99
N PHE A 168 -8.94 -9.24 -14.02
CA PHE A 168 -7.50 -9.48 -13.84
C PHE A 168 -6.88 -8.72 -12.66
N SER A 169 -7.58 -7.70 -12.14
CA SER A 169 -7.17 -6.90 -10.99
C SER A 169 -6.85 -7.78 -9.78
N PHE A 170 -7.70 -8.79 -9.51
CA PHE A 170 -7.49 -9.77 -8.46
C PHE A 170 -6.09 -10.42 -8.54
N TYR A 171 -5.70 -10.92 -9.71
CA TYR A 171 -4.43 -11.62 -9.90
C TYR A 171 -3.24 -10.68 -9.69
N TYR A 172 -3.35 -9.46 -10.21
CA TYR A 172 -2.36 -8.41 -10.02
C TYR A 172 -2.17 -8.04 -8.54
N GLN A 173 -3.26 -7.84 -7.80
CA GLN A 173 -3.21 -7.49 -6.38
C GLN A 173 -2.73 -8.66 -5.51
N THR A 174 -3.16 -9.88 -5.84
CA THR A 174 -2.73 -11.11 -5.16
C THR A 174 -1.24 -11.33 -5.33
N ALA A 175 -0.71 -11.13 -6.53
CA ALA A 175 0.73 -11.23 -6.79
C ALA A 175 1.54 -10.20 -5.98
N LYS A 176 1.13 -8.94 -5.97
CA LYS A 176 1.73 -7.92 -5.10
C LYS A 176 1.74 -8.41 -3.64
N TRP A 177 0.59 -8.81 -3.11
CA TRP A 177 0.48 -9.33 -1.74
C TRP A 177 1.40 -10.52 -1.48
N CYS A 178 1.51 -11.48 -2.42
CA CYS A 178 2.41 -12.62 -2.30
C CYS A 178 3.88 -12.18 -2.18
N TYR A 179 4.31 -11.25 -3.05
CA TYR A 179 5.67 -10.71 -3.01
C TYR A 179 5.95 -10.03 -1.67
N LEU A 180 5.06 -9.13 -1.22
CA LEU A 180 5.19 -8.46 0.06
C LEU A 180 5.36 -9.48 1.20
N THR A 181 4.44 -10.44 1.28
CA THR A 181 4.38 -11.43 2.35
C THR A 181 5.64 -12.30 2.39
N TYR A 182 6.07 -12.79 1.22
CA TYR A 182 7.24 -13.63 1.10
C TYR A 182 8.53 -12.87 1.44
N ALA A 183 8.77 -11.71 0.79
CA ALA A 183 9.97 -10.91 1.01
C ALA A 183 10.06 -10.42 2.46
N SER A 184 8.92 -10.03 3.04
CA SER A 184 8.79 -9.66 4.44
C SER A 184 9.27 -10.79 5.35
N TYR A 185 8.81 -12.03 5.15
CA TYR A 185 9.28 -13.16 5.95
C TYR A 185 10.78 -13.46 5.75
N GLU A 186 11.25 -13.51 4.50
CA GLU A 186 12.65 -13.86 4.19
C GLU A 186 13.66 -12.82 4.71
N SER A 187 13.24 -11.58 4.87
CA SER A 187 14.04 -10.52 5.50
C SER A 187 14.27 -10.71 7.02
N ARG A 188 13.70 -11.77 7.63
CA ARG A 188 13.79 -12.09 9.06
C ARG A 188 13.28 -10.97 9.98
N LEU A 189 12.41 -10.12 9.45
CA LEU A 189 11.82 -9.00 10.15
C LEU A 189 10.71 -9.43 11.12
N THR A 190 10.65 -8.77 12.27
CA THR A 190 9.48 -8.86 13.16
C THR A 190 8.52 -7.72 12.83
N PHE A 191 7.40 -8.06 12.19
CA PHE A 191 6.38 -7.08 11.83
C PHE A 191 5.42 -6.80 12.99
N THR A 192 4.93 -5.57 13.04
CA THR A 192 3.96 -5.13 14.05
C THR A 192 2.60 -5.80 13.87
N ASN A 193 1.79 -5.86 14.93
CA ASN A 193 0.41 -6.36 14.85
C ASN A 193 -0.42 -5.58 13.82
N ARG A 194 -0.11 -4.29 13.60
CA ARG A 194 -0.73 -3.47 12.56
C ARG A 194 -0.48 -4.02 11.16
N PHE A 195 0.74 -4.47 10.85
CA PHE A 195 1.05 -5.08 9.56
C PHE A 195 0.18 -6.32 9.32
N TRP A 196 0.11 -7.24 10.29
CA TRP A 196 -0.67 -8.47 10.18
C TRP A 196 -2.18 -8.23 10.13
N LYS A 197 -2.67 -7.23 10.86
CA LYS A 197 -4.05 -6.76 10.73
C LYS A 197 -4.34 -6.25 9.31
N ASN A 198 -3.43 -5.48 8.72
CA ASN A 198 -3.57 -5.05 7.33
C ASN A 198 -3.53 -6.25 6.36
N GLN A 199 -2.68 -7.25 6.59
CA GLN A 199 -2.66 -8.48 5.77
C GLN A 199 -4.01 -9.20 5.81
N LEU A 200 -4.62 -9.33 6.98
CA LEU A 200 -5.95 -9.94 7.12
C LEU A 200 -7.01 -9.16 6.32
N GLN A 201 -7.00 -7.82 6.40
CA GLN A 201 -7.94 -6.98 5.65
C GLN A 201 -7.72 -7.10 4.13
N ILE A 202 -6.47 -7.15 3.67
CA ILE A 202 -6.14 -7.37 2.26
C ILE A 202 -6.66 -8.73 1.81
N ILE A 203 -6.44 -9.80 2.58
CA ILE A 203 -6.92 -11.14 2.24
C ILE A 203 -8.44 -11.19 2.15
N ASN A 204 -9.14 -10.53 3.08
CA ASN A 204 -10.61 -10.45 3.04
C ASN A 204 -11.09 -9.73 1.77
N ALA A 205 -10.43 -8.63 1.38
CA ALA A 205 -10.75 -7.90 0.16
C ALA A 205 -10.45 -8.73 -1.10
N LEU A 206 -9.33 -9.45 -1.12
CA LEU A 206 -8.95 -10.34 -2.21
C LEU A 206 -9.94 -11.49 -2.37
N LEU A 207 -10.38 -12.12 -1.28
CA LEU A 207 -11.39 -13.18 -1.31
C LEU A 207 -12.73 -12.68 -1.85
N ALA A 208 -13.16 -11.48 -1.45
CA ALA A 208 -14.38 -10.87 -1.97
C ALA A 208 -14.27 -10.58 -3.48
N ASP A 209 -13.18 -9.94 -3.90
CA ASP A 209 -12.91 -9.63 -5.31
C ASP A 209 -12.81 -10.91 -6.17
N TYR A 210 -12.25 -11.98 -5.61
CA TYR A 210 -12.18 -13.28 -6.26
C TYR A 210 -13.56 -13.91 -6.50
N GLN A 211 -14.46 -13.77 -5.54
CA GLN A 211 -15.81 -14.31 -5.64
C GLN A 211 -16.66 -13.55 -6.66
N GLU A 212 -16.53 -12.22 -6.70
CA GLU A 212 -17.37 -11.34 -7.52
C GLU A 212 -16.84 -11.16 -8.95
N ASN A 213 -15.55 -10.90 -9.11
CA ASN A 213 -15.02 -10.28 -10.34
C ASN A 213 -13.99 -11.13 -11.08
N ALA A 214 -13.22 -11.96 -10.37
CA ALA A 214 -12.10 -12.66 -10.99
C ALA A 214 -12.55 -13.65 -12.07
N TYR A 215 -11.74 -13.75 -13.13
CA TYR A 215 -11.83 -14.87 -14.07
C TYR A 215 -11.59 -16.20 -13.31
N LYS A 216 -12.38 -17.24 -13.61
CA LYS A 216 -12.36 -18.50 -12.84
C LYS A 216 -11.97 -19.67 -13.74
N ASN A 217 -10.70 -20.07 -13.65
CA ASN A 217 -10.26 -21.40 -14.04
C ASN A 217 -10.41 -22.33 -12.82
N GLU A 218 -10.97 -23.52 -13.01
CA GLU A 218 -11.26 -24.45 -11.91
C GLU A 218 -9.97 -24.93 -11.20
N SER A 219 -8.85 -25.05 -11.93
CA SER A 219 -7.54 -25.36 -11.34
C SER A 219 -7.04 -24.25 -10.42
N ASP A 220 -7.16 -23.00 -10.86
CA ASP A 220 -6.66 -21.83 -10.13
C ASP A 220 -7.51 -21.55 -8.90
N LYS A 221 -8.83 -21.77 -9.03
CA LYS A 221 -9.81 -21.57 -7.96
C LYS A 221 -9.51 -22.37 -6.73
N ILE A 222 -9.17 -23.65 -6.88
CA ILE A 222 -8.86 -24.52 -5.74
C ILE A 222 -7.59 -24.01 -5.05
N ILE A 223 -6.56 -23.67 -5.80
CA ILE A 223 -5.26 -23.27 -5.23
C ILE A 223 -5.37 -21.89 -4.55
N ILE A 224 -5.93 -20.90 -5.23
CA ILE A 224 -6.13 -19.54 -4.70
C ILE A 224 -6.99 -19.58 -3.44
N SER A 225 -8.16 -20.19 -3.52
CA SER A 225 -9.12 -20.20 -2.41
C SER A 225 -8.52 -20.89 -1.19
N ASN A 226 -7.87 -22.04 -1.38
CA ASN A 226 -7.23 -22.76 -0.27
C ASN A 226 -6.11 -21.94 0.36
N SER A 227 -5.20 -21.36 -0.43
CA SER A 227 -4.08 -20.59 0.10
C SER A 227 -4.53 -19.35 0.85
N LEU A 228 -5.47 -18.57 0.30
CA LEU A 228 -5.98 -17.36 0.95
C LEU A 228 -6.77 -17.68 2.23
N HIS A 229 -7.64 -18.71 2.22
CA HIS A 229 -8.35 -19.12 3.43
C HIS A 229 -7.44 -19.73 4.51
N ASN A 230 -6.39 -20.45 4.12
CA ASN A 230 -5.40 -20.95 5.08
C ASN A 230 -4.71 -19.80 5.82
N VAL A 231 -4.27 -18.76 5.09
CA VAL A 231 -3.66 -17.59 5.72
C VAL A 231 -4.67 -16.83 6.57
N GLN A 232 -5.90 -16.62 6.07
CA GLN A 232 -6.97 -16.00 6.83
C GLN A 232 -7.24 -16.73 8.16
N SER A 233 -7.32 -18.06 8.12
CA SER A 233 -7.51 -18.91 9.29
C SER A 233 -6.38 -18.75 10.31
N ILE A 234 -5.13 -18.78 9.87
CA ILE A 234 -3.95 -18.57 10.74
C ILE A 234 -4.02 -17.20 11.41
N LEU A 235 -4.34 -16.14 10.66
CA LEU A 235 -4.42 -14.78 11.19
C LEU A 235 -5.59 -14.61 12.17
N ASN A 236 -6.76 -15.19 11.89
CA ASN A 236 -7.92 -15.12 12.78
C ASN A 236 -7.73 -15.91 14.08
N GLN A 237 -7.02 -17.03 14.03
CA GLN A 237 -6.75 -17.87 15.21
C GLN A 237 -5.58 -17.35 16.05
N SER A 238 -4.86 -16.33 15.58
CA SER A 238 -3.73 -15.77 16.30
C SER A 238 -4.19 -14.88 17.46
N ASP A 239 -3.55 -15.02 18.61
CA ASP A 239 -3.83 -14.19 19.77
C ASP A 239 -3.32 -12.76 19.53
N HIS A 240 -4.21 -11.82 19.22
CA HIS A 240 -3.87 -10.42 18.92
C HIS A 240 -2.79 -10.24 17.83
N PHE A 241 -2.71 -11.13 16.83
CA PHE A 241 -1.65 -11.17 15.82
C PHE A 241 -0.24 -11.51 16.33
N HIS A 242 -0.14 -12.10 17.52
CA HIS A 242 1.08 -12.77 17.99
C HIS A 242 1.23 -14.12 17.30
N LEU A 243 1.91 -14.11 16.15
CA LEU A 243 2.17 -15.29 15.35
C LEU A 243 3.44 -16.01 15.83
N THR A 244 3.34 -17.34 15.95
CA THR A 244 4.50 -18.20 16.16
C THR A 244 5.38 -18.25 14.90
N LYS A 245 6.66 -18.61 15.07
CA LYS A 245 7.57 -18.85 13.93
C LYS A 245 7.00 -19.86 12.92
N ARG A 246 6.27 -20.87 13.40
CA ARG A 246 5.61 -21.87 12.55
C ARG A 246 4.49 -21.25 11.73
N GLN A 247 3.64 -20.43 12.33
CA GLN A 247 2.56 -19.73 11.62
C GLN A 247 3.11 -18.76 10.58
N HIS A 248 4.12 -17.97 10.92
CA HIS A 248 4.80 -17.10 9.95
C HIS A 248 5.34 -17.88 8.74
N ARG A 249 5.98 -19.03 8.99
CA ARG A 249 6.50 -19.90 7.94
C ARG A 249 5.38 -20.41 7.03
N HIS A 250 4.27 -20.81 7.63
CA HIS A 250 3.11 -21.34 6.90
C HIS A 250 2.48 -20.25 6.01
N ILE A 251 2.35 -19.02 6.51
CA ILE A 251 1.88 -17.88 5.72
C ILE A 251 2.82 -17.63 4.52
N ARG A 252 4.14 -17.65 4.74
CA ARG A 252 5.13 -17.54 3.66
C ARG A 252 5.00 -18.68 2.64
N ASP A 253 4.80 -19.92 3.10
CA ASP A 253 4.66 -21.07 2.21
C ASP A 253 3.42 -20.97 1.32
N GLU A 254 2.30 -20.44 1.82
CA GLU A 254 1.11 -20.21 1.00
C GLU A 254 1.34 -19.11 -0.06
N ALA A 255 2.01 -18.01 0.31
CA ALA A 255 2.41 -16.98 -0.66
C ALA A 255 3.36 -17.54 -1.73
N PHE A 256 4.35 -18.34 -1.33
CA PHE A 256 5.28 -18.98 -2.26
C PHE A 256 4.60 -20.00 -3.17
N ARG A 257 3.63 -20.76 -2.64
CA ARG A 257 2.84 -21.72 -3.41
C ARG A 257 2.07 -21.02 -4.53
N LEU A 258 1.46 -19.88 -4.24
CA LEU A 258 0.77 -19.06 -5.25
C LEU A 258 1.74 -18.51 -6.29
N MET A 259 2.90 -17.99 -5.86
CA MET A 259 3.93 -17.52 -6.79
C MET A 259 4.39 -18.63 -7.74
N ASN A 260 4.63 -19.84 -7.23
CA ASN A 260 5.05 -20.99 -8.05
C ASN A 260 3.94 -21.55 -8.93
N HIS A 261 2.67 -21.30 -8.62
CA HIS A 261 1.55 -21.74 -9.45
C HIS A 261 1.49 -20.90 -10.74
N PHE A 262 1.68 -19.59 -10.63
CA PHE A 262 1.56 -18.65 -11.75
C PHE A 262 2.89 -18.35 -12.48
N ASN A 263 4.02 -18.85 -12.00
CA ASN A 263 5.34 -18.68 -12.64
C ASN A 263 5.85 -19.94 -13.36
N ARG A 264 4.96 -20.88 -13.74
CA ARG A 264 5.32 -22.13 -14.44
C ARG A 264 5.29 -22.00 -15.96
#